data_AF-A0AAD5SRL5-F1
#
_entry.id   AF-A0AAD5SRL5-F1
#
_cell.length_a   1.000
_cell.length_b   1.000
_cell.length_c   1.000
_cell.angle_alpha   90.00
_cell.angle_beta   90.00
_cell.angle_gamma   90.00
#
_symmetry.space_group_name_H-M   'P 1'
#
loop_
_entity.id
_entity.type
_entity.pdbx_description
1 polymer ?
#
loop_
_entity_poly.entity_id
_entity_poly.type
_entity_poly.pdbx_seq_one_letter_code
_entity_poly.pdbx_strand_id
1 'polypeptide(L)'
;MAKPICFLFLSFSESLTDEIARQPKAAKTRKFAQVKRMLSPNDARLKANKEKEAKMVEKKHQEEVKNMPQVASSLFFKYNEALGPPYHILVDTNFINFSIQNKLEIVKASMDCLYAKCIPCITDCVMAELEKLGPRFRIALTTARDPRFKRLPCSHKGTYADDCIVNRVMQHKIYIVATCDRDLKKRIRKVPGIPIMSIVSSKRQYAVERLPGEPLKDYKIGVY
;
A
#
# COMPACT_ATOMS: atom_id res chain seq x y z
N MET A 1 109.20 -20.13 31.28
CA MET A 1 109.62 -19.18 32.33
C MET A 1 109.04 -17.80 32.01
N ALA A 2 108.64 -17.06 33.04
CA ALA A 2 108.14 -15.68 33.09
C ALA A 2 106.71 -15.36 32.56
N LYS A 3 105.78 -15.21 33.52
CA LYS A 3 104.51 -14.44 33.48
C LYS A 3 104.81 -12.91 33.58
N PRO A 4 103.84 -12.00 33.80
CA PRO A 4 102.58 -11.66 33.10
C PRO A 4 102.46 -10.12 32.86
N ILE A 5 101.65 -9.60 31.93
CA ILE A 5 101.30 -8.16 31.93
C ILE A 5 99.82 -7.94 31.57
N CYS A 6 99.08 -7.46 32.58
CA CYS A 6 97.90 -6.58 32.58
C CYS A 6 96.74 -6.91 31.61
N PHE A 7 95.57 -7.40 32.03
CA PHE A 7 94.77 -6.99 33.21
C PHE A 7 94.66 -5.46 33.37
N LEU A 8 94.31 -4.74 32.29
CA LEU A 8 93.85 -3.34 32.35
C LEU A 8 93.44 -2.85 30.94
N PHE A 9 92.36 -3.39 30.39
CA PHE A 9 91.75 -2.78 29.18
C PHE A 9 90.23 -2.92 29.15
N LEU A 10 89.60 -3.10 30.32
CA LEU A 10 88.15 -3.33 30.44
C LEU A 10 87.45 -2.33 31.35
N SER A 11 88.10 -1.22 31.67
CA SER A 11 87.53 -0.24 32.60
C SER A 11 88.13 1.15 32.37
N PHE A 12 88.01 1.71 31.16
CA PHE A 12 88.18 3.16 30.95
C PHE A 12 87.66 3.73 29.62
N SER A 13 86.53 3.24 29.08
CA SER A 13 85.79 3.99 28.04
C SER A 13 84.30 3.62 27.95
N GLU A 14 83.65 3.33 29.08
CA GLU A 14 82.20 3.42 29.24
C GLU A 14 81.68 4.88 29.27
N SER A 15 82.57 5.86 29.02
CA SER A 15 82.26 7.29 28.93
C SER A 15 82.12 7.80 27.48
N LEU A 16 81.98 6.92 26.50
CA LEU A 16 81.77 7.30 25.08
C LEU A 16 80.41 6.83 24.51
N THR A 17 79.60 6.10 25.28
CA THR A 17 78.28 5.62 24.85
C THR A 17 77.10 6.48 25.30
N ASP A 18 77.31 7.45 26.19
CA ASP A 18 76.24 8.37 26.63
C ASP A 18 76.24 9.75 25.93
N GLU A 19 77.31 10.11 25.21
CA GLU A 19 77.33 11.36 24.40
C GLU A 19 76.90 11.17 22.93
N ILE A 20 76.82 9.93 22.43
CA ILE A 20 76.30 9.66 21.07
C ILE A 20 74.74 9.66 21.05
N ALA A 21 74.10 9.67 22.22
CA ALA A 21 72.63 9.66 22.36
C ALA A 21 71.97 11.05 22.43
N ARG A 22 72.65 12.12 22.00
CA ARG A 22 72.07 13.48 21.84
C ARG A 22 72.18 14.00 20.42
N GLN A 23 71.82 13.19 19.43
CA GLN A 23 71.33 13.78 18.17
C GLN A 23 69.90 14.32 18.41
N PRO A 24 69.60 15.60 18.13
CA PRO A 24 68.23 16.08 18.22
C PRO A 24 67.40 15.29 17.20
N LYS A 25 66.44 14.49 17.69
CA LYS A 25 65.51 13.76 16.82
C LYS A 25 64.90 14.77 15.83
N ALA A 26 64.92 14.43 14.54
CA ALA A 26 64.44 15.31 13.48
C ALA A 26 63.09 15.93 13.86
N ALA A 27 63.04 17.27 13.89
CA ALA A 27 61.84 18.00 14.29
C ALA A 27 60.69 17.59 13.35
N LYS A 28 59.56 17.14 13.93
CA LYS A 28 58.36 16.81 13.14
C LYS A 28 57.94 18.04 12.35
N THR A 29 58.08 17.97 11.03
CA THR A 29 57.72 19.05 10.13
C THR A 29 56.21 19.29 10.19
N ARG A 30 55.81 20.56 10.25
CA ARG A 30 54.40 20.94 10.24
C ARG A 30 53.80 20.57 8.89
N LYS A 31 52.62 19.94 8.86
CA LYS A 31 51.94 19.66 7.60
C LYS A 31 51.39 20.96 7.02
N PHE A 32 51.55 21.17 5.73
CA PHE A 32 50.97 22.30 5.02
C PHE A 32 49.44 22.19 4.99
N ALA A 33 48.73 23.33 5.07
CA ALA A 33 47.27 23.45 5.03
C ALA A 33 46.49 22.62 6.07
N GLN A 34 46.99 22.52 7.31
CA GLN A 34 46.20 21.94 8.40
C GLN A 34 45.01 22.83 8.74
N VAL A 35 43.81 22.33 8.48
CA VAL A 35 42.56 22.96 8.90
C VAL A 35 42.02 22.31 10.17
N LYS A 36 41.24 23.07 10.94
CA LYS A 36 40.50 22.55 12.10
C LYS A 36 39.54 21.46 11.63
N ARG A 37 39.49 20.32 12.33
CA ARG A 37 38.55 19.24 12.01
C ARG A 37 37.11 19.77 12.21
N MET A 38 36.38 19.87 11.11
CA MET A 38 34.95 20.21 11.09
C MET A 38 34.13 18.94 10.91
N LEU A 39 32.85 18.99 11.31
CA LEU A 39 31.94 17.88 11.10
C LEU A 39 31.72 17.68 9.60
N SER A 40 31.96 16.47 9.11
CA SER A 40 31.75 16.15 7.70
C SER A 40 30.25 16.00 7.39
N PRO A 41 29.78 16.40 6.20
CA PRO A 41 28.38 16.21 5.80
C PRO A 41 27.96 14.72 5.71
N ASN A 42 28.92 13.80 5.60
CA ASN A 42 28.68 12.36 5.56
C ASN A 42 28.84 11.67 6.94
N ASP A 43 28.84 12.43 8.04
CA ASP A 43 28.97 11.84 9.37
C ASP A 43 27.70 11.02 9.74
N ALA A 44 27.89 9.80 10.23
CA ALA A 44 26.84 8.89 10.67
C ALA A 44 26.03 9.43 11.87
N ARG A 45 26.52 10.45 12.57
CA ARG A 45 25.80 11.09 13.68
C ARG A 45 24.69 12.02 13.21
N LEU A 46 24.75 12.52 11.97
CA LEU A 46 23.74 13.41 11.40
C LEU A 46 22.42 12.66 11.21
N LYS A 47 21.30 13.23 11.72
CA LYS A 47 19.96 12.63 11.60
C LYS A 47 19.59 12.32 10.14
N ALA A 48 19.92 13.23 9.22
CA ALA A 48 19.66 13.05 7.80
C ALA A 48 20.36 11.81 7.20
N ASN A 49 21.54 11.44 7.69
CA ASN A 49 22.27 10.26 7.19
C ASN A 49 21.72 8.97 7.81
N LYS A 50 21.36 8.99 9.10
CA LYS A 50 20.68 7.86 9.76
C LYS A 50 19.32 7.56 9.12
N GLU A 51 18.54 8.58 8.79
CA GLU A 51 17.26 8.41 8.08
C GLU A 51 17.45 7.86 6.66
N LYS A 52 18.51 8.26 5.96
CA LYS A 52 18.87 7.71 4.65
C LYS A 52 19.26 6.24 4.75
N GLU A 53 20.12 5.89 5.71
CA GLU A 53 20.54 4.51 5.97
C GLU A 53 19.34 3.63 6.35
N ALA A 54 18.48 4.09 7.25
CA ALA A 54 17.25 3.37 7.63
C ALA A 54 16.34 3.13 6.42
N LYS A 55 16.09 4.16 5.60
CA LYS A 55 15.31 4.03 4.35
C LYS A 55 15.97 3.07 3.35
N MET A 56 17.30 3.04 3.27
CA MET A 56 18.01 2.11 2.39
C MET A 56 17.91 0.67 2.89
N VAL A 57 17.99 0.45 4.19
CA VAL A 57 17.82 -0.89 4.80
C VAL A 57 16.38 -1.37 4.63
N GLU A 58 15.38 -0.52 4.87
CA GLU A 58 13.96 -0.84 4.63
C GLU A 58 13.68 -1.19 3.17
N LYS A 59 14.25 -0.42 2.22
CA LYS A 59 14.11 -0.71 0.79
C LYS A 59 14.75 -2.05 0.41
N LYS A 60 15.96 -2.34 0.90
CA LYS A 60 16.63 -3.62 0.66
C LYS A 60 15.83 -4.80 1.21
N HIS A 61 15.29 -4.67 2.43
CA HIS A 61 14.41 -5.68 3.01
C HIS A 61 13.13 -5.89 2.19
N GLN A 62 12.55 -4.82 1.64
CA GLN A 62 11.37 -4.92 0.75
C GLN A 62 11.70 -5.57 -0.60
N GLU A 63 12.89 -5.33 -1.14
CA GLU A 63 13.36 -5.92 -2.40
C GLU A 63 13.69 -7.42 -2.26
N GLU A 64 14.23 -7.84 -1.11
CA GLU A 64 14.55 -9.24 -0.82
C GLU A 64 13.29 -10.12 -0.68
N VAL A 65 12.19 -9.58 -0.16
CA VAL A 65 10.93 -10.31 0.01
C VAL A 65 10.06 -10.18 -1.24
N LYS A 66 10.21 -11.13 -2.17
CA LYS A 66 9.37 -11.22 -3.36
C LYS A 66 7.98 -11.80 -3.01
N ASN A 67 7.05 -10.94 -2.59
CA ASN A 67 5.68 -11.36 -2.32
C ASN A 67 4.92 -11.60 -3.64
N MET A 68 4.81 -12.87 -4.04
CA MET A 68 3.99 -13.27 -5.18
C MET A 68 2.60 -13.68 -4.67
N PRO A 69 1.55 -12.85 -4.89
CA PRO A 69 0.22 -13.19 -4.42
C PRO A 69 -0.28 -14.45 -5.13
N GLN A 70 -0.66 -15.47 -4.36
CA GLN A 70 -1.27 -16.67 -4.91
C GLN A 70 -2.65 -16.33 -5.48
N VAL A 71 -2.99 -16.92 -6.63
CA VAL A 71 -4.31 -16.77 -7.22
C VAL A 71 -5.31 -17.53 -6.34
N ALA A 72 -6.42 -16.86 -5.99
CA ALA A 72 -7.47 -17.45 -5.17
C ALA A 72 -8.00 -18.75 -5.77
N SER A 73 -8.15 -19.80 -4.95
CA SER A 73 -8.61 -21.14 -5.33
C SER A 73 -10.02 -21.17 -5.91
N SER A 74 -10.86 -20.18 -5.59
CA SER A 74 -12.23 -20.07 -6.08
C SER A 74 -12.36 -19.66 -7.56
N LEU A 75 -11.25 -19.31 -8.21
CA LEU A 75 -11.25 -18.91 -9.61
C LEU A 75 -10.85 -20.08 -10.51
N PHE A 76 -11.81 -20.59 -11.27
CA PHE A 76 -11.53 -21.42 -12.44
C PHE A 76 -11.30 -20.50 -13.65
N PHE A 77 -10.02 -20.24 -13.96
CA PHE A 77 -9.57 -19.23 -14.93
C PHE A 77 -10.09 -17.81 -14.62
N LYS A 78 -11.25 -17.46 -15.18
CA LYS A 78 -11.94 -16.16 -15.01
C LYS A 78 -13.32 -16.29 -14.36
N TYR A 79 -13.83 -17.52 -14.26
CA TYR A 79 -15.09 -17.82 -13.60
C TYR A 79 -14.86 -17.94 -12.10
N ASN A 80 -15.78 -17.43 -11.30
CA ASN A 80 -15.69 -17.46 -9.86
C ASN A 80 -16.79 -18.35 -9.30
N GLU A 81 -16.41 -19.54 -8.86
CA GLU A 81 -17.35 -20.57 -8.37
C GLU A 81 -17.85 -20.28 -6.95
N ALA A 82 -17.19 -19.38 -6.22
CA ALA A 82 -17.59 -19.01 -4.86
C ALA A 82 -18.76 -18.02 -4.81
N LEU A 83 -19.22 -17.50 -5.95
CA LEU A 83 -20.38 -16.62 -6.00
C LEU A 83 -21.66 -17.44 -5.99
N GLY A 84 -22.18 -17.69 -4.78
CA GLY A 84 -23.48 -18.32 -4.57
C GLY A 84 -24.47 -17.40 -3.86
N PRO A 85 -25.78 -17.68 -3.95
CA PRO A 85 -26.77 -17.00 -3.12
C PRO A 85 -26.53 -17.36 -1.63
N PRO A 86 -26.57 -16.39 -0.69
CA PRO A 86 -26.93 -14.99 -0.84
C PRO A 86 -25.80 -14.11 -1.41
N TYR A 87 -26.12 -13.28 -2.41
CA TYR A 87 -25.14 -12.38 -3.02
C TYR A 87 -24.84 -11.17 -2.12
N HIS A 88 -23.55 -10.90 -1.90
CA HIS A 88 -23.10 -9.72 -1.19
C HIS A 88 -22.74 -8.61 -2.17
N ILE A 89 -23.47 -7.49 -2.10
CA ILE A 89 -23.31 -6.38 -3.05
C ILE A 89 -22.64 -5.21 -2.32
N LEU A 90 -21.41 -4.85 -2.71
CA LEU A 90 -20.77 -3.63 -2.23
C LEU A 90 -21.37 -2.42 -2.93
N VAL A 91 -21.96 -1.52 -2.15
CA VAL A 91 -22.66 -0.34 -2.65
C VAL A 91 -21.77 0.89 -2.53
N ASP A 92 -21.71 1.65 -3.61
CA ASP A 92 -20.99 2.91 -3.74
C ASP A 92 -21.91 4.14 -3.56
N THR A 93 -21.36 5.31 -3.22
CA THR A 93 -22.15 6.54 -2.94
C THR A 93 -22.92 7.00 -4.18
N ASN A 94 -22.26 7.02 -5.33
CA ASN A 94 -22.86 7.41 -6.61
C ASN A 94 -23.99 6.45 -7.01
N PHE A 95 -23.85 5.16 -6.74
CA PHE A 95 -24.90 4.19 -7.02
C PHE A 95 -26.18 4.45 -6.22
N ILE A 96 -26.07 4.83 -4.95
CA ILE A 96 -27.22 5.19 -4.10
C ILE A 96 -27.91 6.44 -4.67
N ASN A 97 -27.13 7.45 -5.04
CA ASN A 97 -27.66 8.70 -5.61
C ASN A 97 -28.43 8.44 -6.91
N PHE A 98 -27.86 7.66 -7.83
CA PHE A 98 -28.54 7.29 -9.07
C PHE A 98 -29.75 6.38 -8.85
N SER A 99 -29.73 5.53 -7.82
CA SER A 99 -30.90 4.70 -7.47
C SER A 99 -32.06 5.56 -7.00
N ILE A 100 -31.80 6.57 -6.17
CA ILE A 100 -32.82 7.50 -5.68
C ILE A 100 -33.38 8.34 -6.83
N GLN A 101 -32.52 8.86 -7.71
CA GLN A 101 -32.94 9.63 -8.89
C GLN A 101 -33.89 8.82 -9.80
N ASN A 102 -33.59 7.54 -10.01
CA ASN A 102 -34.41 6.63 -10.82
C ASN A 102 -35.58 6.00 -10.06
N LYS A 103 -35.77 6.33 -8.77
CA LYS A 103 -36.80 5.77 -7.88
C LYS A 103 -36.72 4.25 -7.74
N LEU A 104 -35.52 3.71 -7.68
CA LEU A 104 -35.25 2.28 -7.52
C LEU A 104 -34.91 1.96 -6.06
N GLU A 105 -35.63 1.00 -5.49
CA GLU A 105 -35.31 0.45 -4.17
C GLU A 105 -34.18 -0.59 -4.32
N ILE A 106 -33.01 -0.32 -3.71
CA ILE A 106 -31.77 -1.07 -3.94
C ILE A 106 -31.94 -2.57 -3.68
N VAL A 107 -32.57 -2.96 -2.57
CA VAL A 107 -32.75 -4.37 -2.20
C VAL A 107 -33.68 -5.08 -3.19
N LYS A 108 -34.83 -4.47 -3.51
CA LYS A 108 -35.81 -5.06 -4.42
C LYS A 108 -35.26 -5.15 -5.85
N ALA A 109 -34.72 -4.05 -6.38
CA ALA A 109 -34.19 -4.01 -7.72
C ALA A 109 -32.96 -4.90 -7.92
N SER A 110 -32.15 -5.15 -6.87
CA SER A 110 -31.06 -6.12 -6.94
C SER A 110 -31.55 -7.58 -6.93
N MET A 111 -32.58 -7.90 -6.16
CA MET A 111 -33.23 -9.21 -6.20
C MET A 111 -33.88 -9.48 -7.55
N ASP A 112 -34.55 -8.48 -8.15
CA ASP A 112 -35.17 -8.59 -9.47
C ASP A 112 -34.13 -8.79 -10.59
N CYS A 113 -32.91 -8.27 -10.39
CA CYS A 113 -31.82 -8.37 -11.37
C CYS A 113 -31.05 -9.70 -11.27
N LEU A 114 -30.76 -10.16 -10.06
CA LEU A 114 -29.96 -11.38 -9.82
C LEU A 114 -30.82 -12.63 -9.62
N TYR A 115 -32.15 -12.49 -9.55
CA TYR A 115 -33.13 -13.55 -9.28
C TYR A 115 -32.81 -14.38 -8.03
N ALA A 116 -32.17 -13.76 -7.05
CA ALA A 116 -31.67 -14.43 -5.85
C ALA A 116 -31.65 -13.47 -4.65
N LYS A 117 -31.51 -14.03 -3.45
CA LYS A 117 -31.39 -13.25 -2.22
C LYS A 117 -30.12 -12.39 -2.25
N CYS A 118 -30.29 -11.08 -2.11
CA CYS A 118 -29.20 -10.10 -2.13
C CYS A 118 -29.08 -9.39 -0.80
N ILE A 119 -27.85 -9.21 -0.32
CA ILE A 119 -27.52 -8.48 0.90
C ILE A 119 -26.62 -7.31 0.50
N PRO A 120 -27.17 -6.08 0.40
CA PRO A 120 -26.34 -4.93 0.13
C PRO A 120 -25.46 -4.62 1.34
N CYS A 121 -24.22 -4.29 1.06
CA CYS A 121 -23.16 -4.06 2.02
C CYS A 121 -22.58 -2.66 1.79
N ILE A 122 -22.49 -1.87 2.86
CA ILE A 122 -21.93 -0.51 2.83
C ILE A 122 -20.68 -0.50 3.68
N THR A 123 -19.61 0.12 3.17
CA THR A 123 -18.37 0.31 3.92
C THR A 123 -18.42 1.62 4.70
N ASP A 124 -17.69 1.70 5.82
CA ASP A 124 -17.69 2.94 6.61
C ASP A 124 -17.16 4.16 5.81
N CYS A 125 -16.27 3.95 4.84
CA CYS A 125 -15.79 5.05 3.98
C CYS A 125 -16.89 5.61 3.09
N VAL A 126 -17.70 4.75 2.47
CA VAL A 126 -18.87 5.19 1.67
C VAL A 126 -19.86 5.93 2.57
N MET A 127 -20.05 5.46 3.81
CA MET A 127 -20.89 6.14 4.78
C MET A 127 -20.34 7.54 5.15
N ALA A 128 -19.03 7.65 5.38
CA ALA A 128 -18.37 8.91 5.68
C ALA A 128 -18.40 9.89 4.49
N GLU A 129 -18.30 9.39 3.26
CA GLU A 129 -18.47 10.21 2.05
C GLU A 129 -19.89 10.77 1.93
N LEU A 130 -20.92 9.96 2.19
CA LEU A 130 -22.32 10.44 2.20
C LEU A 130 -22.56 11.52 3.25
N GLU A 131 -21.94 11.41 4.43
CA GLU A 131 -22.03 12.42 5.48
C GLU A 131 -21.33 13.73 5.08
N LYS A 132 -20.23 13.66 4.33
CA LYS A 132 -19.51 14.84 3.81
C LYS A 132 -20.27 15.59 2.72
N LEU A 133 -21.05 14.88 1.89
CA LEU A 133 -21.84 15.49 0.81
C LEU A 133 -22.99 16.38 1.35
N GLY A 134 -23.29 16.31 2.64
CA GLY A 134 -24.14 17.27 3.35
C GLY A 134 -25.65 17.01 3.20
N PRO A 135 -26.50 18.00 3.55
CA PRO A 135 -27.94 17.79 3.74
C PRO A 135 -28.71 17.48 2.45
N ARG A 136 -28.15 17.81 1.28
CA ARG A 136 -28.76 17.47 -0.03
C ARG A 136 -28.93 15.97 -0.22
N PHE A 137 -28.06 15.16 0.40
CA PHE A 137 -28.05 13.71 0.29
C PHE A 137 -28.62 13.03 1.55
N ARG A 138 -29.45 13.74 2.33
CA ARG A 138 -30.10 13.19 3.53
C ARG A 138 -30.93 11.94 3.24
N ILE A 139 -31.60 11.89 2.10
CA ILE A 139 -32.38 10.71 1.68
C ILE A 139 -31.47 9.50 1.47
N ALA A 140 -30.32 9.70 0.80
CA ALA A 140 -29.31 8.67 0.62
C ALA A 140 -28.74 8.17 1.94
N LEU A 141 -28.49 9.08 2.89
CA LEU A 141 -28.02 8.75 4.22
C LEU A 141 -29.05 7.91 5.00
N THR A 142 -30.34 8.24 4.91
CA THR A 142 -31.41 7.46 5.53
C THR A 142 -31.49 6.06 4.93
N THR A 143 -31.50 5.94 3.59
CA THR A 143 -31.51 4.64 2.91
C THR A 143 -30.29 3.79 3.27
N ALA A 144 -29.09 4.40 3.36
CA ALA A 144 -27.88 3.71 3.76
C ALA A 144 -27.90 3.20 5.22
N ARG A 145 -28.72 3.81 6.08
CA ARG A 145 -28.87 3.42 7.49
C ARG A 145 -29.92 2.32 7.71
N ASP A 146 -30.63 1.90 6.68
CA ASP A 146 -31.66 0.86 6.80
C ASP A 146 -31.05 -0.47 7.30
N PRO A 147 -31.78 -1.23 8.15
CA PRO A 147 -31.28 -2.47 8.76
C PRO A 147 -31.05 -3.60 7.76
N ARG A 148 -31.58 -3.47 6.53
CA ARG A 148 -31.35 -4.41 5.43
C ARG A 148 -29.93 -4.34 4.89
N PHE A 149 -29.21 -3.24 5.13
CA PHE A 149 -27.83 -3.07 4.72
C PHE A 149 -26.88 -3.61 5.78
N LYS A 150 -25.94 -4.45 5.36
CA LYS A 150 -24.85 -4.91 6.20
C LYS A 150 -23.74 -3.85 6.21
N ARG A 151 -23.41 -3.32 7.39
CA ARG A 151 -22.25 -2.44 7.53
C ARG A 151 -20.97 -3.25 7.60
N LEU A 152 -19.96 -2.80 6.86
CA LEU A 152 -18.66 -3.45 6.78
C LEU A 152 -17.59 -2.50 7.35
N PRO A 153 -16.95 -2.87 8.48
CA PRO A 153 -15.95 -2.04 9.09
C PRO A 153 -14.73 -1.91 8.18
N CYS A 154 -14.09 -0.74 8.18
CA CYS A 154 -12.88 -0.49 7.39
C CYS A 154 -11.69 -0.07 8.26
N SER A 155 -10.51 -0.60 7.96
CA SER A 155 -9.30 -0.44 8.79
C SER A 155 -8.21 0.37 8.08
N HIS A 156 -8.59 1.47 7.43
CA HIS A 156 -7.68 2.30 6.66
C HIS A 156 -7.83 3.76 7.05
N LYS A 157 -6.74 4.51 6.90
CA LYS A 157 -6.70 5.94 7.20
C LYS A 157 -7.17 6.71 5.98
N GLY A 158 -8.16 7.59 6.16
CA GLY A 158 -8.75 8.36 5.07
C GLY A 158 -10.13 7.83 4.66
N THR A 159 -10.80 8.56 3.78
CA THR A 159 -12.17 8.27 3.36
C THR A 159 -12.26 8.12 1.85
N TYR A 160 -11.28 7.46 1.21
CA TYR A 160 -11.31 7.23 -0.24
C TYR A 160 -12.02 5.90 -0.50
N ALA A 161 -13.33 5.94 -0.79
CA ALA A 161 -14.15 4.74 -0.94
C ALA A 161 -13.70 3.87 -2.11
N ASP A 162 -13.28 4.48 -3.21
CA ASP A 162 -12.78 3.79 -4.40
C ASP A 162 -11.69 2.76 -4.08
N ASP A 163 -10.65 3.20 -3.39
CA ASP A 163 -9.50 2.37 -3.06
C ASP A 163 -9.87 1.32 -2.01
N CYS A 164 -10.77 1.66 -1.08
CA CYS A 164 -11.35 0.71 -0.13
C CYS A 164 -12.05 -0.44 -0.85
N ILE A 165 -12.90 -0.12 -1.83
CA ILE A 165 -13.68 -1.11 -2.59
C ILE A 165 -12.72 -1.99 -3.40
N VAL A 166 -11.78 -1.39 -4.13
CA VAL A 166 -10.80 -2.15 -4.93
C VAL A 166 -9.97 -3.10 -4.06
N ASN A 167 -9.43 -2.62 -2.94
CA ASN A 167 -8.62 -3.45 -2.05
C ASN A 167 -9.43 -4.58 -1.43
N ARG A 168 -10.65 -4.30 -0.97
CA ARG A 168 -11.55 -5.32 -0.38
C ARG A 168 -11.91 -6.41 -1.38
N VAL A 169 -12.22 -6.01 -2.60
CA VAL A 169 -12.61 -6.92 -3.69
C VAL A 169 -11.42 -7.75 -4.17
N MET A 170 -10.22 -7.17 -4.16
CA MET A 170 -8.98 -7.87 -4.50
C MET A 170 -8.63 -8.95 -3.47
N GLN A 171 -8.85 -8.67 -2.18
CA GLN A 171 -8.65 -9.62 -1.08
C GLN A 171 -9.75 -10.70 -1.05
N HIS A 172 -11.01 -10.28 -1.16
CA HIS A 172 -12.18 -11.15 -1.06
C HIS A 172 -13.04 -11.05 -2.32
N LYS A 173 -12.94 -12.06 -3.18
CA LYS A 173 -13.66 -12.11 -4.46
C LYS A 173 -15.11 -12.58 -4.32
N ILE A 174 -15.75 -12.40 -3.17
CA ILE A 174 -17.13 -12.88 -2.90
C ILE A 174 -18.16 -11.77 -3.21
N TYR A 175 -17.69 -10.55 -3.47
CA TYR A 175 -18.54 -9.38 -3.63
C TYR A 175 -18.90 -9.09 -5.09
N ILE A 176 -20.14 -8.64 -5.30
CA ILE A 176 -20.59 -7.93 -6.49
C ILE A 176 -20.41 -6.44 -6.21
N VAL A 177 -19.86 -5.67 -7.15
CA VAL A 177 -19.70 -4.22 -6.94
C VAL A 177 -20.80 -3.46 -7.66
N ALA A 178 -21.57 -2.67 -6.92
CA ALA A 178 -22.59 -1.77 -7.45
C ALA A 178 -22.04 -0.36 -7.60
N THR A 179 -21.66 0.03 -8.81
CA THR A 179 -21.11 1.36 -9.11
C THR A 179 -21.52 1.84 -10.50
N CYS A 180 -21.70 3.16 -10.61
CA CYS A 180 -21.96 3.83 -11.88
C CYS A 180 -20.70 4.52 -12.44
N ASP A 181 -19.60 4.55 -11.68
CA ASP A 181 -18.43 5.35 -12.03
C ASP A 181 -17.57 4.69 -13.09
N ARG A 182 -17.24 5.47 -14.13
CA ARG A 182 -16.49 4.96 -15.28
C ARG A 182 -15.09 4.50 -14.88
N ASP A 183 -14.42 5.24 -13.99
CA ASP A 183 -13.03 4.95 -13.62
C ASP A 183 -12.91 3.83 -12.59
N LEU A 184 -13.85 3.74 -11.64
CA LEU A 184 -13.94 2.59 -10.73
C LEU A 184 -14.26 1.30 -11.50
N LYS A 185 -15.19 1.35 -12.47
CA LYS A 185 -15.45 0.22 -13.37
C LYS A 185 -14.21 -0.22 -14.15
N LYS A 186 -13.43 0.72 -14.71
CA LYS A 186 -12.16 0.38 -15.41
C LYS A 186 -11.17 -0.33 -14.48
N ARG A 187 -11.05 0.11 -13.22
CA ARG A 187 -10.18 -0.53 -12.21
C ARG A 187 -10.65 -1.95 -11.88
N ILE A 188 -11.94 -2.13 -11.58
CA ILE A 188 -12.51 -3.44 -11.22
C ILE A 188 -12.45 -4.41 -12.40
N ARG A 189 -12.62 -3.93 -13.64
CA ARG A 189 -12.51 -4.77 -14.84
C ARG A 189 -11.14 -5.44 -15.02
N LYS A 190 -10.07 -4.91 -14.41
CA LYS A 190 -8.75 -5.54 -14.42
C LYS A 190 -8.69 -6.76 -13.51
N VAL A 191 -9.54 -6.82 -12.49
CA VAL A 191 -9.61 -7.95 -11.56
C VAL A 191 -10.59 -9.00 -12.11
N PRO A 192 -10.16 -10.25 -12.32
CA PRO A 192 -11.04 -11.31 -12.83
C PRO A 192 -11.99 -11.82 -11.74
N GLY A 193 -13.16 -12.33 -12.16
CA GLY A 193 -14.12 -13.02 -11.28
C GLY A 193 -15.06 -12.12 -10.47
N ILE A 194 -15.08 -10.81 -10.73
CA ILE A 194 -15.94 -9.85 -10.00
C ILE A 194 -17.02 -9.29 -10.93
N PRO A 195 -18.30 -9.49 -10.60
CA PRO A 195 -19.41 -8.90 -11.34
C PRO A 195 -19.57 -7.41 -10.97
N ILE A 196 -19.99 -6.62 -11.96
CA ILE A 196 -20.25 -5.20 -11.79
C ILE A 196 -21.73 -4.97 -12.04
N MET A 197 -22.45 -4.49 -11.03
CA MET A 197 -23.83 -4.05 -11.17
C MET A 197 -23.86 -2.54 -11.43
N SER A 198 -24.66 -2.11 -12.40
CA SER A 198 -24.84 -0.69 -12.69
C SER A 198 -26.25 -0.36 -13.13
N ILE A 199 -26.59 0.91 -13.07
CA ILE A 199 -27.94 1.39 -13.35
C ILE A 199 -28.06 1.78 -14.82
N VAL A 200 -29.10 1.27 -15.47
CA VAL A 200 -29.44 1.60 -16.84
C VAL A 200 -30.59 2.60 -16.80
N SER A 201 -30.26 3.89 -16.82
CA SER A 201 -31.24 4.97 -16.65
C SER A 201 -32.38 4.93 -17.68
N SER A 202 -32.12 4.44 -18.90
CA SER A 202 -33.14 4.31 -19.96
C SER A 202 -34.23 3.28 -19.65
N LYS A 203 -33.88 2.20 -18.94
CA LYS A 203 -34.80 1.11 -18.59
C LYS A 203 -35.26 1.15 -17.14
N ARG A 204 -34.70 2.05 -16.32
CA ARG A 204 -34.88 2.09 -14.86
C ARG A 204 -34.70 0.71 -14.23
N GLN A 205 -33.65 0.00 -14.65
CA GLN A 205 -33.34 -1.34 -14.19
C GLN A 205 -31.86 -1.43 -13.87
N TYR A 206 -31.51 -2.34 -12.98
CA TYR A 206 -30.12 -2.73 -12.78
C TYR A 206 -29.72 -3.72 -13.87
N ALA A 207 -28.46 -3.60 -14.30
CA ALA A 207 -27.84 -4.54 -15.20
C ALA A 207 -26.52 -4.99 -14.60
N VAL A 208 -26.21 -6.27 -14.77
CA VAL A 208 -24.97 -6.87 -14.29
C VAL A 208 -24.07 -7.14 -15.49
N GLU A 209 -22.83 -6.69 -15.40
CA GLU A 209 -21.75 -7.08 -16.29
C GLU A 209 -21.01 -8.28 -15.68
N ARG A 210 -20.56 -9.22 -16.53
CA ARG A 210 -19.66 -10.34 -16.19
C ARG A 210 -20.22 -11.39 -15.20
N LEU A 211 -21.53 -11.52 -15.06
CA LEU A 211 -22.11 -12.71 -14.43
C LEU A 211 -22.08 -13.88 -15.42
N PRO A 212 -21.49 -15.01 -15.07
CA PRO A 212 -21.44 -16.13 -16.00
C PRO A 212 -22.79 -16.87 -16.00
N GLY A 213 -23.52 -16.76 -17.12
CA GLY A 213 -24.86 -17.31 -17.29
C GLY A 213 -25.86 -16.33 -17.92
N GLU A 214 -25.56 -15.03 -17.99
CA GLU A 214 -26.37 -14.06 -18.74
C GLU A 214 -25.72 -13.79 -20.11
N PRO A 215 -26.47 -13.79 -21.22
CA PRO A 215 -25.91 -13.41 -22.52
C PRO A 215 -25.38 -11.97 -22.44
N LEU A 216 -24.16 -11.77 -22.94
CA LEU A 216 -23.57 -10.45 -23.12
C LEU A 216 -24.54 -9.59 -23.95
N LYS A 217 -25.32 -8.75 -23.29
CA LYS A 217 -26.02 -7.67 -23.99
C LYS A 217 -24.95 -6.64 -24.31
N ASP A 218 -24.52 -6.63 -25.56
CA ASP A 218 -23.70 -5.57 -26.13
C ASP A 218 -24.39 -4.23 -25.87
N TYR A 219 -23.96 -3.52 -24.82
CA TYR A 219 -24.30 -2.13 -24.67
C TYR A 219 -23.58 -1.40 -25.79
N LYS A 220 -24.31 -1.16 -26.90
CA LYS A 220 -23.96 -0.13 -27.87
C LYS A 220 -23.66 1.14 -27.07
N ILE A 221 -22.40 1.51 -27.03
CA ILE A 221 -21.93 2.78 -26.52
C ILE A 221 -22.59 3.82 -27.42
N GLY A 222 -23.67 4.43 -26.93
CA GLY A 222 -24.27 5.59 -27.57
C GLY A 222 -23.24 6.69 -27.57
N VAL A 223 -22.56 6.84 -28.70
CA VAL A 223 -21.85 8.06 -29.07
C VAL A 223 -22.94 9.04 -29.48
N TYR A 224 -23.22 10.00 -28.62
CA TYR A 224 -23.77 11.30 -28.98
C TYR A 224 -22.84 12.35 -28.39
#